data_AF-A0A4Q3VA61-F1
#
_entry.id   AF-A0A4Q3VA61-F1
#
_cell.length_a   1.000
_cell.length_b   1.000
_cell.length_c   1.000
_cell.angle_alpha   90.00
_cell.angle_beta   90.00
_cell.angle_gamma   90.00
#
_symmetry.space_group_name_H-M   'P 1'
#
loop_
_entity.id
_entity.type
_entity.pdbx_description
1 polymer ?
#
loop_
_entity_poly.entity_id
_entity_poly.type
_entity_poly.pdbx_seq_one_letter_code
_entity_poly.pdbx_strand_id
1 'polypeptide(L)'
;MNAFAQLEKAARAAWNSDRSPEEKGARLRQIHGAMVRYLAKYDEGRKRIENDPWGVRTYDRLRGYLVHLAADVQDLSLQCERSTPAVLRKAA
;
A
#
# COMPACT_ATOMS: atom_id res chain seq x y z
N MET A 1 0.71 9.96 -15.53
CA MET A 1 -0.22 9.40 -14.52
C MET A 1 0.59 9.09 -13.26
N ASN A 2 0.18 9.56 -12.06
CA ASN A 2 0.95 9.40 -10.83
C ASN A 2 1.06 7.90 -10.42
N ALA A 3 2.27 7.40 -10.17
CA ALA A 3 2.53 6.01 -9.80
C ALA A 3 1.74 5.57 -8.56
N PHE A 4 1.50 6.48 -7.61
CA PHE A 4 0.75 6.16 -6.41
C PHE A 4 -0.74 5.93 -6.67
N ALA A 5 -1.34 6.73 -7.56
CA ALA A 5 -2.73 6.53 -7.97
C ALA A 5 -2.93 5.16 -8.66
N GLN A 6 -1.91 4.65 -9.33
CA GLN A 6 -1.94 3.29 -9.89
C GLN A 6 -1.90 2.21 -8.79
N LEU A 7 -1.09 2.42 -7.74
CA LEU A 7 -1.02 1.49 -6.60
C LEU A 7 -2.32 1.47 -5.81
N GLU A 8 -2.94 2.64 -5.57
CA GLU A 8 -4.26 2.72 -4.94
C GLU A 8 -5.33 2.01 -5.78
N LYS A 9 -5.36 2.29 -7.09
CA LYS A 9 -6.29 1.62 -8.02
C LYS A 9 -6.08 0.10 -8.01
N ALA A 10 -4.84 -0.36 -7.99
CA ALA A 10 -4.50 -1.78 -7.92
C ALA A 10 -4.96 -2.41 -6.60
N ALA A 11 -4.80 -1.72 -5.46
CA ALA A 11 -5.27 -2.19 -4.16
C ALA A 11 -6.79 -2.35 -4.13
N ARG A 12 -7.52 -1.33 -4.60
CA ARG A 12 -9.00 -1.38 -4.72
C ARG A 12 -9.44 -2.53 -5.64
N ALA A 13 -8.78 -2.70 -6.78
CA ALA A 13 -9.09 -3.79 -7.71
C ALA A 13 -8.80 -5.18 -7.11
N ALA A 14 -7.72 -5.33 -6.34
CA ALA A 14 -7.41 -6.58 -5.65
C ALA A 14 -8.47 -6.89 -4.58
N TRP A 15 -8.84 -5.90 -3.76
CA TRP A 15 -9.86 -6.05 -2.73
C TRP A 15 -11.23 -6.44 -3.29
N ASN A 16 -11.68 -5.75 -4.34
CA ASN A 16 -12.99 -5.94 -4.97
C ASN A 16 -13.06 -7.12 -5.95
N SER A 17 -11.97 -7.88 -6.14
CA SER A 17 -11.98 -9.03 -7.05
C SER A 17 -12.78 -10.21 -6.47
N ASP A 18 -13.21 -11.15 -7.32
CA ASP A 18 -13.87 -12.40 -6.88
C ASP A 18 -12.89 -13.52 -6.45
N ARG A 19 -11.62 -13.15 -6.25
CA ARG A 19 -10.54 -14.09 -5.90
C ARG A 19 -10.69 -14.65 -4.48
N SER A 20 -10.00 -15.76 -4.21
CA SER A 20 -9.97 -16.32 -2.86
C SER A 20 -9.32 -15.34 -1.87
N PRO A 21 -9.63 -15.41 -0.56
CA PRO A 21 -8.97 -14.60 0.46
C PRO A 21 -7.44 -14.71 0.40
N GLU A 22 -6.88 -15.89 0.15
CA GLU A 22 -5.44 -16.13 0.06
C GLU A 22 -4.81 -15.35 -1.10
N GLU A 23 -5.44 -15.41 -2.27
CA GLU A 23 -4.98 -14.70 -3.47
C GLU A 23 -5.09 -13.18 -3.30
N LYS A 24 -6.19 -12.69 -2.69
CA LYS A 24 -6.36 -11.28 -2.35
C LYS A 24 -5.26 -10.82 -1.40
N GLY A 25 -5.04 -11.56 -0.33
CA GLY A 25 -4.00 -11.27 0.66
C GLY A 25 -2.61 -11.22 0.03
N ALA A 26 -2.26 -12.22 -0.80
CA ALA A 26 -0.98 -12.25 -1.51
C ALA A 26 -0.80 -11.04 -2.43
N ARG A 27 -1.85 -10.64 -3.17
CA ARG A 27 -1.82 -9.49 -4.06
C ARG A 27 -1.67 -8.17 -3.29
N LEU A 28 -2.41 -8.01 -2.19
CA LEU A 28 -2.34 -6.84 -1.33
C LEU A 28 -0.96 -6.71 -0.68
N ARG A 29 -0.33 -7.81 -0.23
CA ARG A 29 1.05 -7.80 0.27
C ARG A 29 2.06 -7.35 -0.80
N GLN A 30 1.91 -7.80 -2.05
CA GLN A 30 2.75 -7.34 -3.15
C GLN A 30 2.60 -5.83 -3.40
N ILE A 31 1.36 -5.33 -3.37
CA ILE A 31 1.05 -3.92 -3.56
C ILE A 31 1.60 -3.08 -2.41
N HIS A 32 1.40 -3.51 -1.16
CA HIS A 32 2.00 -2.89 0.02
C HIS A 32 3.52 -2.80 -0.12
N GLY A 33 4.20 -3.89 -0.50
CA GLY A 33 5.65 -3.87 -0.74
C GLY A 33 6.07 -2.89 -1.83
N ALA A 34 5.26 -2.71 -2.88
CA ALA A 34 5.52 -1.70 -3.91
C ALA A 34 5.30 -0.27 -3.37
N MET A 35 4.30 -0.04 -2.51
CA MET A 35 4.07 1.24 -1.84
C MET A 35 5.23 1.60 -0.90
N VAL A 36 5.75 0.65 -0.11
CA VAL A 36 6.91 0.88 0.77
C VAL A 36 8.15 1.27 -0.04
N ARG A 37 8.43 0.58 -1.15
CA ARG A 37 9.54 0.94 -2.05
C ARG A 37 9.34 2.32 -2.70
N TYR A 38 8.11 2.67 -3.04
CA TYR A 38 7.79 3.98 -3.56
C TYR A 38 7.98 5.08 -2.52
N LEU A 39 7.52 4.86 -1.28
CA LEU A 39 7.72 5.77 -0.15
C LEU A 39 9.20 6.04 0.12
N ALA A 40 10.05 5.02 0.08
CA ALA A 40 11.49 5.21 0.22
C ALA A 40 12.07 6.16 -0.85
N LYS A 41 11.69 5.97 -2.12
CA LYS A 41 12.08 6.86 -3.22
C LYS A 41 11.45 8.27 -3.11
N TYR A 42 10.23 8.34 -2.58
CA TYR A 42 9.56 9.62 -2.32
C TYR A 42 10.33 10.41 -1.26
N ASP A 43 10.83 9.74 -0.22
CA ASP A 43 11.61 10.34 0.86
C ASP A 43 12.96 10.89 0.40
N GLU A 44 13.60 10.29 -0.61
CA GLU A 44 14.79 10.85 -1.25
C GLU A 44 14.52 12.23 -1.91
N GLY A 45 13.28 12.49 -2.33
CA GLY A 45 12.86 13.75 -2.92
C GLY A 45 12.78 14.92 -1.93
N ARG A 46 12.66 14.65 -0.62
CA ARG A 46 12.48 15.66 0.42
C ARG A 46 13.58 16.71 0.43
N LYS A 47 14.83 16.31 0.21
CA LYS A 47 15.99 17.23 0.22
C LYS A 47 15.86 18.34 -0.83
N ARG A 48 15.22 18.08 -1.97
CA ARG A 48 15.11 19.04 -3.07
C ARG A 48 14.23 20.25 -2.76
N ILE A 49 13.35 20.10 -1.77
CA ILE A 49 12.36 21.11 -1.36
C ILE A 49 12.63 21.62 0.05
N GLU A 50 13.75 21.25 0.67
CA GLU A 50 14.00 21.51 2.10
C GLU A 50 14.03 23.02 2.45
N ASN A 51 14.42 23.84 1.48
CA ASN A 51 14.49 25.30 1.62
C ASN A 51 13.17 26.01 1.19
N ASP A 52 12.14 25.26 0.79
CA ASP A 52 10.81 25.80 0.45
C ASP A 52 9.79 25.37 1.53
N PRO A 53 9.41 26.28 2.46
CA PRO A 53 8.45 25.96 3.51
C PRO A 53 7.08 25.50 3.00
N TRP A 54 6.64 25.98 1.83
CA TRP A 54 5.37 25.54 1.24
C TRP A 54 5.52 24.15 0.60
N GLY A 55 6.63 23.92 -0.07
CA GLY A 55 7.03 22.61 -0.58
C GLY A 55 7.08 21.55 0.52
N VAL A 56 7.76 21.83 1.65
CA VAL A 56 7.87 20.93 2.81
C VAL A 56 6.50 20.54 3.35
N ARG A 57 5.61 21.52 3.61
CA ARG A 57 4.26 21.24 4.12
C ARG A 57 3.44 20.39 3.16
N THR A 58 3.55 20.67 1.85
CA THR A 58 2.84 19.92 0.82
C THR A 58 3.34 18.48 0.75
N TYR A 59 4.66 18.31 0.77
CA TYR A 59 5.30 17.01 0.82
C TYR A 59 4.92 16.21 2.08
N ASP A 60 4.97 16.80 3.27
CA ASP A 60 4.64 16.10 4.52
C ASP A 60 3.16 15.65 4.53
N ARG A 61 2.25 16.49 4.02
CA ARG A 61 0.83 16.12 3.86
C ARG A 61 0.64 14.95 2.91
N LEU A 62 1.26 15.02 1.73
CA LEU A 62 1.19 13.95 0.74
C LEU A 62 1.78 12.67 1.32
N ARG A 63 2.98 12.72 1.89
CA ARG A 63 3.65 11.60 2.54
C ARG A 63 2.76 10.96 3.60
N GLY A 64 2.12 11.76 4.46
CA GLY A 64 1.18 11.26 5.47
C GLY A 64 0.05 10.45 4.85
N TYR A 65 -0.59 10.98 3.79
CA TYR A 65 -1.59 10.23 3.02
C TYR A 65 -1.03 8.92 2.46
N LEU A 66 0.18 8.93 1.90
CA LEU A 66 0.79 7.73 1.32
C LEU A 66 1.05 6.65 2.39
N VAL A 67 1.50 7.06 3.57
CA VAL A 67 1.76 6.16 4.71
C VAL A 67 0.47 5.53 5.22
N HIS A 68 -0.60 6.32 5.39
CA HIS A 68 -1.89 5.79 5.82
C HIS A 68 -2.45 4.78 4.81
N LEU A 69 -2.41 5.09 3.51
CA LEU A 69 -2.88 4.14 2.51
C LEU A 69 -2.05 2.84 2.52
N ALA A 70 -0.72 2.93 2.69
CA ALA A 70 0.12 1.74 2.78
C ALA A 70 -0.29 0.85 3.99
N ALA A 71 -0.56 1.48 5.14
CA ALA A 71 -1.06 0.79 6.33
C ALA A 71 -2.43 0.15 6.08
N ASP A 72 -3.37 0.86 5.45
CA ASP A 72 -4.69 0.31 5.10
C ASP A 72 -4.58 -0.93 4.20
N VAL A 73 -3.69 -0.89 3.19
CA VAL A 73 -3.45 -2.03 2.29
C VAL A 73 -2.82 -3.21 3.05
N GLN A 74 -1.93 -2.94 3.99
CA GLN A 74 -1.37 -3.97 4.87
C GLN A 74 -2.46 -4.60 5.73
N ASP A 75 -3.31 -3.79 6.36
CA ASP A 75 -4.39 -4.27 7.20
C ASP A 75 -5.41 -5.11 6.43
N LEU A 76 -5.79 -4.69 5.23
CA LEU A 76 -6.63 -5.50 4.33
C LEU A 76 -6.00 -6.86 4.04
N SER A 77 -4.68 -6.91 3.83
CA SER A 77 -3.97 -8.17 3.58
C SER A 77 -3.99 -9.10 4.80
N LEU A 78 -3.88 -8.54 6.01
CA LEU A 78 -3.95 -9.29 7.28
C LEU A 78 -5.37 -9.77 7.57
N GLN A 79 -6.39 -8.99 7.20
CA GLN A 79 -7.79 -9.42 7.32
C GLN A 79 -8.06 -10.65 6.45
N CYS A 80 -7.57 -10.68 5.21
CA CYS A 80 -7.66 -11.86 4.36
C CYS A 80 -7.08 -13.11 5.03
N GLU A 81 -5.92 -12.99 5.70
CA GLU A 81 -5.29 -14.10 6.42
C GLU A 81 -6.07 -14.58 7.65
N ARG A 82 -6.82 -13.70 8.31
CA ARG A 82 -7.68 -14.04 9.45
C ARG A 82 -8.98 -14.70 9.00
N SER A 83 -9.49 -14.30 7.84
CA SER A 83 -10.70 -14.88 7.24
C SER A 83 -10.47 -16.24 6.58
N THR A 84 -9.22 -16.62 6.28
CA THR A 84 -8.87 -17.98 5.84
C THR A 84 -8.94 -18.95 7.03
N PRO A 85 -9.88 -19.92 7.05
CA PRO A 85 -9.95 -20.91 8.12
C PRO A 85 -8.69 -21.79 8.16
N ALA A 86 -8.19 -22.05 9.38
CA ALA A 86 -6.93 -22.75 9.62
C ALA A 86 -6.84 -24.17 9.02
N VAL A 87 -7.97 -24.78 8.66
CA VAL A 87 -8.05 -26.11 8.03
C VAL A 87 -7.47 -26.11 6.60
N LEU A 88 -7.54 -24.99 5.88
CA LEU A 88 -6.98 -24.86 4.52
C LEU A 88 -5.47 -24.61 4.51
N ARG A 89 -4.88 -24.17 5.64
CA ARG A 89 -3.43 -23.92 5.76
C ARG A 89 -2.58 -25.18 5.85
N LYS A 90 -3.17 -26.36 6.10
CA LYS A 90 -2.46 -27.64 6.22
C LYS A 90 -2.41 -28.47 4.93
N ALA A 91 -3.06 -28.00 3.85
CA ALA A 91 -3.20 -28.75 2.61
C ALA A 91 -2.34 -28.24 1.44
N ALA A 92 -1.42 -27.30 1.68
CA ALA A 92 -0.50 -26.76 0.69
C ALA A 92 0.95 -27.11 1.02
#